data_AF-A0A9W8N607-F1
#
_entry.id   AF-A0A9W8N607-F1
#
_cell.length_a   1.000
_cell.length_b   1.000
_cell.length_c   1.000
_cell.angle_alpha   90.00
_cell.angle_beta   90.00
_cell.angle_gamma   90.00
#
_symmetry.space_group_name_H-M   'P 1'
#
loop_
_entity.id
_entity.type
_entity.pdbx_description
1 polymer ?
#
loop_
_entity_poly.entity_id
_entity_poly.type
_entity_poly.pdbx_seq_one_letter_code
_entity_poly.pdbx_strand_id
1 'polypeptide(L)'
;MLAASFLIIGVFGSFIGIQEQLNLYTPWYFAYYITVAGLTVAFIILLLWLIAQRRLLPSIVIIGAFVLFVLWLVGLIVISIELWGPKGSVSANCENLVWNNVQHGNNQATLAWLQQRSICQQWQAVFAFGIIGNIFLLWIIVMAVQVFYDDA
;
A
#
# COMPACT_ATOMS: atom_id res chain seq x y z
N MET A 1 8.33 -2.38 -6.57
CA MET A 1 7.25 -1.38 -6.67
C MET A 1 5.94 -1.94 -7.21
N LEU A 2 5.95 -2.67 -8.33
CA LEU A 2 4.73 -3.32 -8.85
C LEU A 2 4.05 -4.24 -7.81
N ALA A 3 4.80 -5.13 -7.15
CA ALA A 3 4.25 -6.01 -6.11
C ALA A 3 3.57 -5.23 -4.96
N ALA A 4 4.21 -4.16 -4.47
CA ALA A 4 3.63 -3.30 -3.44
C ALA A 4 2.33 -2.64 -3.92
N SER A 5 2.33 -2.14 -5.15
CA SER A 5 1.16 -1.45 -5.73
C SER A 5 -0.02 -2.41 -5.91
N PHE A 6 0.20 -3.59 -6.50
CA PHE A 6 -0.85 -4.58 -6.68
C PHE A 6 -1.36 -5.15 -5.35
N LEU A 7 -0.50 -5.32 -4.35
CA LEU A 7 -0.92 -5.73 -3.01
C LEU A 7 -1.85 -4.71 -2.38
N ILE A 8 -1.49 -3.42 -2.42
CA ILE A 8 -2.32 -2.34 -1.86
C ILE A 8 -3.67 -2.26 -2.58
N ILE A 9 -3.66 -2.33 -3.92
CA ILE A 9 -4.90 -2.34 -4.72
C ILE A 9 -5.77 -3.54 -4.35
N GLY A 10 -5.20 -4.74 -4.25
CA GLY A 10 -5.94 -5.96 -3.93
C GLY A 10 -6.51 -5.95 -2.53
N VAL A 11 -5.72 -5.56 -1.52
CA VAL A 11 -6.16 -5.53 -0.11
C VAL A 11 -7.28 -4.51 0.07
N PHE A 12 -7.08 -3.25 -0.32
CA PHE A 12 -8.11 -2.23 -0.14
C PHE A 12 -9.32 -2.45 -1.04
N GLY A 13 -9.16 -3.00 -2.25
CA GLY A 13 -10.28 -3.42 -3.07
C GLY A 13 -11.14 -4.47 -2.37
N SER A 14 -10.51 -5.45 -1.70
CA SER A 14 -11.24 -6.45 -0.91
C SER A 14 -11.95 -5.83 0.30
N PHE A 15 -11.32 -4.87 0.98
CA PHE A 15 -11.92 -4.17 2.12
C PHE A 15 -13.14 -3.35 1.70
N ILE A 16 -13.11 -2.67 0.56
CA ILE A 16 -14.27 -1.95 0.03
C ILE A 16 -15.44 -2.93 -0.17
N GLY A 17 -15.20 -4.07 -0.81
CA GLY A 17 -16.24 -5.09 -1.00
C GLY A 17 -16.81 -5.63 0.32
N ILE A 18 -15.97 -5.80 1.35
CA ILE A 18 -16.42 -6.19 2.69
C ILE A 18 -17.28 -5.09 3.34
N GLN A 19 -16.88 -3.82 3.24
CA GLN A 19 -17.63 -2.69 3.80
C GLN A 19 -19.00 -2.55 3.13
N GLU A 20 -19.08 -2.72 1.80
CA GLU A 20 -20.33 -2.70 1.05
C GLU A 20 -21.27 -3.83 1.49
N GLN A 21 -20.76 -5.06 1.63
CA GLN A 21 -21.57 -6.18 2.10
C GLN A 21 -22.09 -5.98 3.53
N LEU A 22 -21.33 -5.27 4.37
CA LEU A 22 -21.70 -4.93 5.75
C LEU A 22 -22.55 -3.65 5.86
N ASN A 23 -22.84 -2.95 4.75
CA ASN A 23 -23.48 -1.63 4.71
C ASN A 23 -22.82 -0.61 5.66
N LEU A 24 -21.49 -0.63 5.68
CA LEU A 24 -20.67 0.28 6.48
C LEU A 24 -20.08 1.38 5.59
N TYR A 25 -19.71 2.50 6.21
CA TYR A 25 -19.07 3.61 5.52
C TYR A 25 -17.66 3.24 5.05
N THR A 26 -17.38 3.46 3.76
CA THR A 26 -16.05 3.25 3.18
C THR A 26 -15.15 4.47 3.44
N PRO A 27 -14.04 4.30 4.18
CA PRO A 27 -13.13 5.40 4.45
C PRO A 27 -12.41 5.90 3.18
N TRP A 28 -12.20 7.22 3.10
CA TRP A 28 -11.57 7.88 1.95
C TRP A 28 -10.17 7.35 1.65
N TYR A 29 -9.42 6.94 2.68
CA TYR A 29 -8.02 6.53 2.54
C TYR A 29 -7.88 5.21 1.78
N PHE A 30 -8.93 4.37 1.70
CA PHE A 30 -8.94 3.19 0.84
C PHE A 30 -8.86 3.58 -0.64
N ALA A 31 -9.79 4.44 -1.10
CA ALA A 31 -9.81 4.91 -2.47
C ALA A 31 -8.56 5.73 -2.81
N TYR A 32 -8.11 6.58 -1.88
CA TYR A 32 -6.87 7.33 -2.02
C TYR A 32 -5.68 6.39 -2.29
N TYR A 33 -5.45 5.38 -1.45
CA TYR A 33 -4.24 4.57 -1.60
C TYR A 33 -4.31 3.65 -2.83
N ILE A 34 -5.50 3.20 -3.23
CA ILE A 34 -5.73 2.50 -4.50
C ILE A 34 -5.35 3.40 -5.69
N THR A 35 -5.82 4.65 -5.72
CA THR A 35 -5.51 5.57 -6.83
C THR A 35 -4.02 5.90 -6.92
N VAL A 36 -3.36 6.13 -5.78
CA VAL A 36 -1.91 6.38 -5.73
C VAL A 36 -1.12 5.15 -6.19
N ALA A 37 -1.51 3.95 -5.75
CA ALA A 37 -0.90 2.71 -6.22
C ALA A 37 -1.15 2.50 -7.73
N GLY A 38 -2.33 2.83 -8.25
CA GLY A 38 -2.65 2.80 -9.68
C GLY A 38 -1.80 3.76 -10.51
N LEU A 39 -1.62 5.00 -10.04
CA LEU A 39 -0.70 5.97 -10.65
C LEU A 39 0.74 5.45 -10.68
N THR A 40 1.16 4.70 -9.66
CA THR A 40 2.50 4.10 -9.59
C THR A 40 2.66 2.98 -10.62
N VAL A 41 1.65 2.14 -10.81
CA VAL A 41 1.64 1.13 -11.88
C VAL A 41 1.72 1.80 -13.25
N ALA A 42 0.91 2.83 -13.49
CA ALA A 42 0.95 3.60 -14.73
C ALA A 42 2.33 4.24 -14.98
N PHE A 43 2.95 4.80 -13.95
CA PHE A 43 4.30 5.37 -14.02
C PHE A 43 5.35 4.32 -14.40
N ILE A 44 5.29 3.12 -13.82
CA ILE A 44 6.22 2.03 -14.16
C ILE A 44 6.03 1.56 -15.61
N ILE A 45 4.78 1.44 -16.08
CA ILE A 45 4.49 1.09 -17.48
C ILE A 45 5.05 2.17 -18.41
N LEU A 46 4.88 3.45 -18.07
CA LEU A 46 5.45 4.57 -18.82
C LEU A 46 6.99 4.47 -18.87
N LEU A 47 7.67 4.18 -17.76
CA LEU A 47 9.12 4.00 -17.74
C LEU A 47 9.58 2.85 -18.65
N LEU A 48 8.91 1.70 -18.58
CA LEU A 48 9.22 0.55 -19.46
C LEU A 48 9.05 0.91 -20.93
N TRP A 49 8.03 1.71 -21.26
CA TRP A 49 7.80 2.20 -22.61
C TRP A 49 8.88 3.19 -23.08
N LEU A 50 9.31 4.13 -22.23
CA LEU A 50 10.41 5.06 -22.52
C LEU A 50 11.75 4.32 -22.74
N ILE A 51 12.00 3.27 -21.95
CA ILE A 51 13.17 2.38 -22.12
C ILE A 51 13.12 1.69 -23.47
N ALA A 52 11.96 1.17 -23.89
CA ALA A 52 11.80 0.55 -25.21
C ALA A 52 12.10 1.54 -26.36
N GLN A 53 11.85 2.83 -26.16
CA GLN A 53 12.16 3.89 -27.13
C GLN A 53 13.60 4.46 -27.01
N ARG A 54 14.40 3.97 -26.06
CA ARG A 54 15.75 4.48 -25.75
C ARG A 54 15.79 5.98 -25.44
N ARG A 55 14.68 6.56 -24.95
CA ARG A 55 14.56 7.96 -24.55
C ARG A 55 14.28 8.04 -23.06
N LEU A 56 15.34 7.90 -22.27
CA LEU A 56 15.29 8.15 -20.83
C LEU A 56 15.48 9.66 -20.62
N LEU A 57 14.40 10.38 -20.34
CA LEU A 57 14.44 11.79 -19.98
C LEU A 57 14.58 11.89 -18.46
N PRO A 58 15.80 12.16 -17.91
CA PRO A 58 16.06 12.04 -16.47
C PRO A 58 15.18 12.97 -15.64
N SER A 59 14.89 14.17 -16.15
CA SER A 59 14.06 15.17 -15.46
C SER A 59 12.63 14.68 -15.18
N ILE A 60 12.00 13.94 -16.10
CA ILE A 60 10.63 13.43 -15.92
C ILE A 60 10.62 12.35 -14.84
N VAL A 61 11.65 11.51 -14.81
CA VAL A 61 11.78 10.44 -13.80
C VAL A 61 11.93 11.03 -12.40
N ILE A 62 12.77 12.06 -12.25
CA ILE A 62 12.99 12.74 -10.96
C ILE A 62 11.69 13.36 -10.43
N ILE A 63 11.00 14.16 -11.26
CA ILE A 63 9.77 14.86 -10.85
C ILE A 63 8.66 13.83 -10.55
N GLY A 64 8.48 12.84 -11.41
CA GLY A 64 7.47 11.79 -11.23
C GLY A 64 7.70 10.97 -9.96
N ALA A 65 8.94 10.55 -9.70
CA ALA A 65 9.28 9.80 -8.50
C ALA A 65 9.09 10.65 -7.23
N PHE A 66 9.42 11.94 -7.25
CA PHE A 66 9.20 12.84 -6.12
C PHE A 66 7.72 13.05 -5.79
N VAL A 67 6.88 13.29 -6.79
CA VAL A 67 5.43 13.45 -6.58
C VAL A 67 4.83 12.14 -6.04
N LEU A 68 5.19 11.00 -6.62
CA LEU A 68 4.72 9.69 -6.13
C LEU A 68 5.22 9.41 -4.72
N PHE A 69 6.45 9.79 -4.37
CA PHE A 69 6.99 9.64 -3.03
C PHE A 69 6.12 10.37 -2.00
N VAL A 70 5.78 11.64 -2.23
CA VAL A 70 4.93 12.40 -1.32
C VAL A 70 3.55 11.77 -1.17
N LEU A 71 2.93 11.32 -2.27
CA LEU A 71 1.63 10.66 -2.23
C LEU A 71 1.66 9.32 -1.49
N TRP A 72 2.70 8.50 -1.68
CA TRP A 72 2.89 7.26 -0.93
C TRP A 72 3.15 7.51 0.57
N LEU A 73 3.85 8.59 0.89
CA LEU A 73 4.15 8.95 2.27
C LEU A 73 2.88 9.37 3.02
N VAL A 74 1.99 10.15 2.39
CA VAL A 74 0.68 10.48 2.97
C VAL A 74 -0.14 9.22 3.22
N GLY A 75 -0.19 8.29 2.26
CA GLY A 75 -0.86 6.99 2.44
C GLY A 75 -0.30 6.21 3.63
N LEU A 76 1.03 6.12 3.73
CA LEU A 76 1.72 5.44 4.84
C LEU A 76 1.39 6.05 6.21
N ILE A 77 1.39 7.39 6.31
CA ILE A 77 1.06 8.08 7.56
C ILE A 77 -0.34 7.70 8.03
N VAL A 78 -1.34 7.76 7.14
CA VAL A 78 -2.72 7.43 7.50
C VAL A 78 -2.84 5.98 7.94
N ILE A 79 -2.23 5.03 7.22
CA ILE A 79 -2.24 3.61 7.63
C ILE A 79 -1.55 3.39 8.98
N SER A 80 -0.49 4.15 9.28
CA SER A 80 0.17 4.10 10.59
C SER A 80 -0.76 4.54 11.71
N ILE A 81 -1.53 5.61 11.47
CA ILE A 81 -2.51 6.12 12.44
C ILE A 81 -3.64 5.13 12.64
N GLU A 82 -4.15 4.48 11.60
CA GLU A 82 -5.21 3.47 11.75
C GLU A 82 -4.73 2.20 12.46
N LEU A 83 -3.48 1.80 12.21
CA LEU A 83 -2.92 0.57 12.76
C LEU A 83 -2.57 0.69 14.26
N TRP A 84 -2.04 1.84 14.69
CA TRP A 84 -1.59 2.09 16.07
C TRP A 84 -2.23 3.32 16.75
N GLY A 85 -3.35 3.81 16.23
CA GLY A 85 -4.02 5.00 16.75
C GLY A 85 -4.57 4.84 18.18
N PRO A 86 -4.73 5.94 18.92
CA PRO A 86 -5.14 5.89 20.33
C PRO A 86 -6.58 5.41 20.56
N LYS A 87 -7.42 5.38 19.53
CA LYS A 87 -8.81 4.90 19.60
C LYS A 87 -9.05 3.89 18.48
N GLY A 88 -9.50 2.69 18.85
CA GLY A 88 -9.91 1.68 17.88
C GLY A 88 -8.79 1.13 16.99
N SER A 89 -7.53 1.17 17.44
CA SER A 89 -6.39 0.67 16.65
C SER A 89 -6.64 -0.74 16.16
N VAL A 90 -6.38 -0.97 14.88
CA VAL A 90 -6.46 -2.32 14.29
C VAL A 90 -5.55 -3.28 15.06
N SER A 91 -4.35 -2.84 15.47
CA SER A 91 -3.41 -3.69 16.21
C SER A 91 -3.99 -4.21 17.54
N ALA A 92 -4.60 -3.36 18.37
CA ALA A 92 -5.17 -3.82 19.64
C ALA A 92 -6.39 -4.73 19.44
N ASN A 93 -7.20 -4.46 18.41
CA ASN A 93 -8.32 -5.34 18.06
C ASN A 93 -7.82 -6.70 17.58
N CYS A 94 -6.76 -6.75 16.76
CA CYS A 94 -6.15 -7.99 16.31
C CYS A 94 -5.57 -8.81 17.48
N GLU A 95 -4.92 -8.14 18.44
CA GLU A 95 -4.42 -8.79 19.65
C GLU A 95 -5.54 -9.46 20.45
N ASN A 96 -6.63 -8.72 20.71
CA ASN A 96 -7.73 -9.21 21.54
C ASN A 96 -8.62 -10.25 20.84
N LEU A 97 -8.96 -10.03 19.56
CA LEU A 97 -9.92 -10.87 18.85
C LEU A 97 -9.29 -12.07 18.14
N VAL A 98 -8.01 -11.96 17.72
CA VAL A 98 -7.35 -13.01 16.93
C VAL A 98 -6.30 -13.75 17.75
N TRP A 99 -5.34 -13.04 18.33
CA TRP A 99 -4.18 -13.67 18.97
C TRP A 99 -4.47 -14.23 20.35
N ASN A 100 -5.25 -13.52 21.17
CA ASN A 100 -5.65 -13.98 22.50
C ASN A 100 -6.87 -14.91 22.51
N ASN A 101 -7.55 -15.09 21.36
CA ASN A 101 -8.78 -15.88 21.27
C ASN A 101 -8.76 -16.86 20.09
N VAL A 102 -7.80 -17.79 20.13
CA VAL A 102 -7.63 -18.79 19.06
C VAL A 102 -8.82 -19.77 19.05
N GLN A 103 -9.44 -19.93 17.89
CA GLN A 103 -10.56 -20.84 17.66
C GLN A 103 -10.13 -22.05 16.82
N HIS A 104 -10.68 -23.22 17.12
CA HIS A 104 -10.39 -24.48 16.43
C HIS A 104 -11.67 -25.25 16.07
N GLY A 105 -11.58 -26.10 15.04
CA GLY A 105 -12.67 -26.96 14.58
C GLY A 105 -13.36 -26.45 13.31
N ASN A 106 -14.08 -27.33 12.63
CA ASN A 106 -14.79 -27.03 11.37
C ASN A 106 -16.18 -26.45 11.65
N ASN A 107 -16.24 -25.24 12.21
CA ASN A 107 -17.49 -24.55 12.51
C ASN A 107 -17.43 -23.08 12.04
N GLN A 108 -18.59 -22.42 12.02
CA GLN A 108 -18.71 -21.03 11.55
C GLN A 108 -17.90 -20.04 12.40
N ALA A 109 -17.72 -20.33 13.70
CA ALA A 109 -16.92 -19.49 14.59
C ALA A 109 -15.44 -19.48 14.19
N THR A 110 -14.87 -20.65 13.87
CA THR A 110 -13.49 -20.76 13.37
C THR A 110 -13.33 -20.10 12.00
N LEU A 111 -14.34 -20.19 11.11
CA LEU A 111 -14.29 -19.48 9.83
C LEU A 111 -14.28 -17.97 10.02
N ALA A 112 -15.11 -17.44 10.92
CA ALA A 112 -15.13 -16.01 11.24
C ALA A 112 -13.79 -15.55 11.84
N TRP A 113 -13.19 -16.35 12.73
CA TRP A 113 -11.87 -16.09 13.29
C TRP A 113 -10.77 -16.09 12.21
N LEU A 114 -10.78 -17.05 11.27
CA LEU A 114 -9.84 -17.09 10.15
C LEU A 114 -9.97 -15.85 9.25
N GLN A 115 -11.19 -15.38 9.02
CA GLN A 115 -11.42 -14.15 8.26
C GLN A 115 -10.85 -12.91 8.97
N GLN A 116 -11.10 -12.77 10.28
CA GLN A 116 -10.51 -11.69 11.09
C GLN A 116 -8.98 -11.75 11.10
N ARG A 117 -8.40 -12.95 11.23
CA ARG A 117 -6.96 -13.16 11.14
C ARG A 117 -6.38 -12.70 9.81
N SER A 118 -7.05 -13.03 8.70
CA SER A 118 -6.62 -12.61 7.36
C SER A 118 -6.64 -11.09 7.23
N ILE A 119 -7.69 -10.42 7.71
CA ILE A 119 -7.79 -8.95 7.71
C ILE A 119 -6.62 -8.32 8.50
N CYS A 120 -6.33 -8.83 9.70
CA CYS A 120 -5.22 -8.36 10.53
C CYS A 120 -3.86 -8.48 9.83
N GLN A 121 -3.60 -9.60 9.18
CA GLN A 121 -2.35 -9.81 8.43
C GLN A 121 -2.26 -8.92 7.19
N GLN A 122 -3.37 -8.67 6.51
CA GLN A 122 -3.42 -7.77 5.35
C GLN A 122 -3.10 -6.33 5.73
N TRP A 123 -3.59 -5.84 6.88
CA TRP A 123 -3.23 -4.52 7.39
C TRP A 123 -1.73 -4.36 7.66
N GLN A 124 -1.12 -5.35 8.30
CA GLN A 124 0.33 -5.36 8.52
C GLN A 124 1.11 -5.44 7.21
N ALA A 125 0.64 -6.25 6.25
CA ALA A 125 1.23 -6.35 4.92
C ALA A 125 1.18 -5.00 4.20
N VAL A 126 0.03 -4.33 4.17
CA VAL A 126 -0.10 -3.00 3.54
C VAL A 126 0.87 -2.00 4.15
N PHE A 127 1.00 -1.97 5.48
CA PHE A 127 1.97 -1.10 6.14
C PHE A 127 3.41 -1.42 5.72
N ALA A 128 3.82 -2.68 5.78
CA ALA A 128 5.17 -3.11 5.42
C ALA A 128 5.50 -2.79 3.94
N PHE A 129 4.58 -3.10 3.02
CA PHE A 129 4.74 -2.78 1.60
C PHE A 129 4.67 -1.28 1.33
N GLY A 130 3.95 -0.50 2.15
CA GLY A 130 3.97 0.95 2.14
C GLY A 130 5.36 1.51 2.45
N ILE A 131 6.04 0.98 3.47
CA ILE A 131 7.43 1.37 3.81
C ILE A 131 8.37 1.04 2.66
N ILE A 132 8.31 -0.21 2.18
CA ILE A 132 9.14 -0.67 1.05
C ILE A 132 8.93 0.23 -0.17
N GLY A 133 7.67 0.59 -0.44
CA GLY A 133 7.25 1.54 -1.46
C GLY A 133 7.99 2.87 -1.41
N ASN A 134 7.91 3.53 -0.25
CA ASN A 134 8.54 4.83 -0.02
C ASN A 134 10.06 4.79 -0.15
N ILE A 135 10.72 3.76 0.41
CA ILE A 135 12.18 3.60 0.32
C ILE A 135 12.63 3.45 -1.13
N PHE A 136 11.91 2.66 -1.92
CA PHE A 136 12.25 2.47 -3.34
C PHE A 136 12.05 3.73 -4.18
N LEU A 137 10.98 4.49 -3.92
CA LEU A 137 10.75 5.76 -4.63
C LEU A 137 11.86 6.76 -4.31
N LEU A 138 12.30 6.83 -3.05
CA LEU A 138 13.46 7.62 -2.65
C LEU A 138 14.73 7.15 -3.37
N TRP A 139 14.95 5.84 -3.46
CA TRP A 139 16.09 5.26 -4.18
C TRP A 139 16.10 5.60 -5.67
N ILE A 140 14.94 5.57 -6.33
CA ILE A 140 14.80 5.94 -7.75
C ILE A 140 15.21 7.41 -7.96
N ILE A 141 14.85 8.31 -7.04
CA ILE A 141 15.27 9.72 -7.09
C ILE A 141 16.81 9.82 -7.01
N VAL A 142 17.44 9.12 -6.06
CA VAL A 142 18.90 9.13 -5.90
C VAL A 142 19.61 8.64 -7.17
N MET A 143 19.15 7.51 -7.71
CA MET A 143 19.70 6.94 -8.95
C MET A 143 19.54 7.90 -10.14
N ALA A 144 18.37 8.52 -10.29
CA ALA A 144 18.11 9.46 -11.38
C ALA A 144 18.96 10.73 -11.26
N VAL A 145 19.24 11.19 -10.05
CA VAL A 145 20.14 12.33 -9.80
C VAL A 145 21.60 11.97 -10.13
N GLN A 146 22.07 10.78 -9.74
CA GLN A 146 23.43 10.32 -10.07
C GLN A 146 23.67 10.30 -11.58
N VAL A 147 22.73 9.73 -12.34
CA VAL A 147 22.81 9.73 -13.82
C VAL A 147 22.82 11.15 -14.39
N PHE A 148 22.01 12.06 -13.84
CA PHE A 148 21.98 13.45 -14.32
C PHE A 148 23.31 14.20 -14.10
N TYR A 149 24.04 13.90 -13.03
CA TYR A 149 25.35 14.50 -12.77
C TYR A 149 26.49 13.82 -13.54
N ASP A 150 26.42 12.52 -13.79
CA ASP A 150 27.46 11.81 -14.56
C ASP A 150 27.43 12.17 -16.06
N ASP A 151 26.28 12.63 -16.57
CA ASP A 151 26.10 13.09 -17.96
C ASP A 151 26.40 14.60 -18.18
N ALA A 152 26.66 15.36 -17.11
CA ALA A 152 26.89 16.82 -17.13
C ALA A 152 28.39 17.20 -17.06
#